data_AF-A0A9W6IIJ8-F1
#
_entry.id   AF-A0A9W6IIJ8-F1
#
_cell.length_a   1.000
_cell.length_b   1.000
_cell.length_c   1.000
_cell.angle_alpha   90.00
_cell.angle_beta   90.00
_cell.angle_gamma   90.00
#
_symmetry.space_group_name_H-M   'P 1'
#
loop_
_entity.id
_entity.type
_entity.pdbx_description
1 polymer ?
#
loop_
_entity_poly.entity_id
_entity_poly.type
_entity_poly.pdbx_seq_one_letter_code
_entity_poly.pdbx_strand_id
1 'polypeptide(L)' 'MKRARRSADLFNKSPAPAFTCGAEAEELSRHLRTLSEDAYRFRMNRAAILIEVAAQIVEMEGRAIEEAGESG' A
#
# COMPACT_ATOMS: atom_id res chain seq x y z
N MET A 1 20.12 -8.39 25.97
CA MET A 1 19.15 -7.55 25.22
C MET A 1 19.26 -7.88 23.73
N LYS A 2 18.21 -8.44 23.14
CA LYS A 2 18.23 -8.97 21.76
C LYS A 2 18.06 -7.81 20.76
N ARG A 3 19.07 -7.62 19.90
CA ARG A 3 19.07 -6.67 18.78
C ARG A 3 17.87 -6.93 17.87
N ALA A 4 17.00 -5.94 17.70
CA ALA A 4 15.99 -5.94 16.67
C ALA A 4 16.69 -6.06 15.31
N ARG A 5 16.30 -7.09 14.53
CA ARG A 5 16.82 -7.30 13.18
C ARG A 5 16.30 -6.16 12.32
N ARG A 6 17.21 -5.29 11.86
CA ARG A 6 16.96 -4.34 10.77
C ARG A 6 16.40 -5.14 9.60
N SER A 7 15.16 -4.87 9.22
CA SER A 7 14.63 -5.28 7.93
C SER A 7 15.62 -4.82 6.86
N ALA A 8 16.18 -5.76 6.12
CA ALA A 8 17.06 -5.45 5.02
C ALA A 8 16.20 -4.78 3.95
N ASP A 9 16.47 -3.51 3.69
CA ASP A 9 15.91 -2.76 2.58
C ASP A 9 16.32 -3.46 1.27
N LEU A 10 15.35 -4.07 0.60
CA LEU A 10 15.55 -4.79 -0.66
C LEU A 10 15.81 -3.85 -1.85
N PHE A 11 15.63 -2.54 -1.67
CA PHE A 11 15.70 -1.56 -2.76
C PHE A 11 16.59 -0.36 -2.48
N ASN A 12 17.67 -0.53 -1.70
CA ASN A 12 18.81 0.40 -1.59
C ASN A 12 18.44 1.90 -1.74
N LYS A 13 17.42 2.36 -1.02
CA LYS A 13 16.99 3.77 -1.02
C LYS A 13 17.29 4.32 0.36
N SER A 14 18.03 5.45 0.37
CA SER A 14 18.16 6.36 1.52
C SER A 14 16.86 6.40 2.33
N PRO A 15 16.90 6.49 3.67
CA PRO A 15 15.69 6.44 4.50
C PRO A 15 14.68 7.40 3.89
N ALA A 16 13.61 6.83 3.33
CA ALA A 16 12.66 7.62 2.57
C ALA A 16 12.17 8.74 3.49
N PRO A 17 12.00 9.98 2.96
CA PRO A 17 11.37 11.03 3.75
C PRO A 17 10.07 10.47 4.32
N ALA A 18 9.72 10.84 5.55
CA ALA A 18 8.48 10.42 6.20
C ALA A 18 7.32 10.72 5.24
N PHE A 19 6.91 9.70 4.48
CA PHE A 19 5.87 9.81 3.48
C PHE A 19 4.60 9.93 4.29
N THR A 20 3.99 11.11 4.31
CA THR A 20 2.62 11.30 4.79
C THR A 20 1.68 10.68 3.75
N CYS A 21 1.73 9.35 3.61
CA CYS A 21 1.11 8.63 2.50
C CYS A 21 -0.38 8.37 2.71
N GLY A 22 -1.03 9.08 3.63
CA GLY A 22 -2.46 8.91 3.92
C GLY A 22 -3.36 9.16 2.72
N ALA A 23 -3.42 10.42 2.30
CA ALA A 23 -4.23 10.85 1.17
C ALA A 23 -3.79 10.21 -0.17
N GLU A 24 -2.49 10.06 -0.39
CA GLU A 24 -1.95 9.44 -1.61
C GLU A 24 -2.27 7.94 -1.70
N ALA A 25 -2.18 7.21 -0.57
CA ALA A 25 -2.58 5.81 -0.52
C ALA A 25 -4.09 5.65 -0.68
N GLU A 26 -4.90 6.55 -0.10
CA GLU A 26 -6.34 6.54 -0.29
C GLU A 26 -6.69 6.72 -1.78
N GLU A 27 -6.11 7.71 -2.45
CA GLU A 27 -6.29 7.96 -3.88
C GLU A 27 -5.86 6.75 -4.72
N LEU A 28 -4.68 6.20 -4.45
CA LEU A 28 -4.18 5.01 -5.15
C LEU A 28 -5.08 3.79 -4.95
N SER A 29 -5.55 3.54 -3.72
CA SER A 29 -6.47 2.44 -3.43
C SER A 29 -7.80 2.58 -4.18
N ARG A 30 -8.29 3.81 -4.36
CA ARG A 30 -9.50 4.13 -5.13
C ARG A 30 -9.30 3.85 -6.61
N HIS A 31 -8.18 4.28 -7.19
CA HIS A 31 -7.83 3.99 -8.58
C HIS A 31 -7.70 2.49 -8.84
N LEU A 32 -7.09 1.74 -7.91
CA LEU A 32 -6.98 0.29 -8.02
C LEU A 32 -8.35 -0.39 -8.02
N ARG A 33 -9.31 0.05 -7.19
CA ARG A 33 -10.68 -0.49 -7.19
C ARG A 33 -11.42 -0.25 -8.50
N THR A 34 -11.31 0.94 -9.08
CA THR A 34 -11.86 1.20 -10.41
C THR A 34 -11.26 0.27 -11.46
N LEU A 35 -9.94 0.06 -11.41
CA LEU A 35 -9.26 -0.86 -12.33
C LEU A 35 -9.67 -2.33 -12.10
N SER A 36 -9.91 -2.73 -10.86
CA SER A 36 -10.43 -4.05 -10.48
C SER A 36 -11.82 -4.30 -11.10
N GLU A 37 -12.72 -3.31 -11.01
CA GLU A 37 -14.04 -3.36 -11.64
C GLU A 37 -13.95 -3.48 -13.17
N ASP A 38 -13.06 -2.70 -13.79
CA ASP A 38 -12.86 -2.76 -15.24
C ASP A 38 -12.30 -4.12 -15.67
N ALA A 39 -11.29 -4.65 -14.96
CA ALA A 39 -10.77 -5.99 -15.20
C ALA A 39 -11.85 -7.06 -15.07
N TYR A 40 -12.76 -6.93 -14.10
CA TYR A 40 -13.90 -7.82 -13.93
C TYR A 40 -14.89 -7.72 -15.12
N ARG A 41 -15.21 -6.50 -15.58
CA ARG A 41 -16.06 -6.26 -16.77
C ARG A 41 -15.47 -6.90 -18.03
N PHE A 42 -14.15 -6.91 -18.18
CA PHE A 42 -13.45 -7.59 -19.28
C PHE A 42 -13.24 -9.10 -19.08
N ARG A 43 -13.88 -9.72 -18.07
CA ARG A 43 -13.75 -11.15 -17.73
C ARG A 43 -12.32 -11.56 -17.32
N MET A 44 -11.46 -10.61 -16.95
CA MET A 44 -10.11 -10.87 -16.47
C MET A 44 -10.11 -11.20 -14.97
N ASN A 45 -10.84 -12.25 -14.57
CA ASN A 45 -11.16 -12.54 -13.16
C ASN A 45 -9.93 -12.62 -12.24
N ARG A 46 -8.85 -13.26 -12.70
CA ARG A 46 -7.60 -13.34 -11.92
C ARG A 46 -6.95 -11.97 -11.72
N ALA A 47 -6.96 -11.13 -12.75
CA ALA A 47 -6.42 -9.77 -12.66
C ALA A 47 -7.28 -8.93 -11.71
N ALA A 48 -8.61 -8.97 -11.83
CA ALA A 48 -9.53 -8.27 -10.93
C ALA A 48 -9.25 -8.61 -9.45
N ILE A 49 -9.14 -9.90 -9.13
CA ILE A 49 -8.82 -10.34 -7.75
C ILE A 49 -7.47 -9.80 -7.27
N LEU A 50 -6.43 -9.88 -8.10
CA LEU A 50 -5.09 -9.40 -7.72
C LEU A 50 -5.07 -7.88 -7.51
N ILE A 51 -5.81 -7.13 -8.33
CA ILE A 51 -5.90 -5.67 -8.24
C ILE A 51 -6.68 -5.27 -6.99
N GLU A 52 -7.76 -5.98 -6.64
CA GLU A 52 -8.50 -5.76 -5.40
C GLU A 52 -7.61 -6.01 -4.16
N VAL A 53 -6.83 -7.09 -4.16
CA VAL A 53 -5.87 -7.38 -3.09
C VAL A 53 -4.82 -6.27 -2.99
N ALA A 54 -4.32 -5.77 -4.12
CA ALA A 54 -3.38 -4.65 -4.12
C ALA A 54 -4.01 -3.37 -3.52
N ALA A 55 -5.27 -3.07 -3.83
CA ALA A 55 -5.99 -1.94 -3.25
C ALA A 55 -6.10 -2.04 -1.72
N GLN A 56 -6.42 -3.24 -1.22
CA GLN A 56 -6.52 -3.51 0.22
C GLN A 56 -5.17 -3.35 0.94
N ILE A 57 -4.08 -3.83 0.33
CA ILE A 57 -2.73 -3.68 0.88
C ILE A 57 -2.36 -2.19 0.95
N VAL A 58 -2.58 -1.43 -0.12
CA VAL A 58 -2.30 0.01 -0.15
C VAL A 58 -3.05 0.75 0.95
N GLU A 59 -4.35 0.47 1.14
CA GLU A 59 -5.15 1.10 2.20
C GLU A 59 -4.66 0.72 3.60
N MET A 60 -4.30 -0.54 3.82
CA MET A 60 -3.77 -1.02 5.11
C MET A 60 -2.43 -0.36 5.45
N GLU A 61 -1.49 -0.34 4.51
CA GLU A 61 -0.18 0.27 4.71
C GLU A 61 -0.27 1.79 4.85
N GLY A 62 -1.18 2.45 4.09
CA GLY A 62 -1.46 3.88 4.23
C GLY A 62 -1.93 4.25 5.64
N ARG A 63 -2.88 3.50 6.20
CA ARG A 63 -3.37 3.69 7.59
C ARG A 63 -2.27 3.49 8.63
N ALA A 64 -1.46 2.43 8.47
CA ALA A 64 -0.37 2.15 9.41
C ALA A 64 0.67 3.29 9.46
N ILE A 65 0.87 3.99 8.35
CA ILE A 65 1.75 5.16 8.26
C ILE A 65 1.15 6.38 8.97
N GLU A 66 -0.15 6.65 8.79
CA GLU A 66 -0.85 7.75 9.49
C GLU A 66 -0.83 7.55 11.02
N GLU A 67 -1.17 6.35 11.50
CA GLU A 67 -1.19 6.02 12.93
C GLU A 67 0.21 6.16 13.59
N ALA A 68 1.27 5.84 12.84
CA ALA A 68 2.65 6.00 13.29
C ALA A 68 3.09 7.48 13.33
N GLY A 69 2.54 8.33 12.47
CA GLY A 69 2.83 9.77 12.41
C GLY A 69 2.17 10.60 13.52
N GLU A 70 1.01 10.16 14.02
CA GLU A 70 0.29 10.84 15.11
C GLU A 70 0.84 10.52 16.51
N SER A 71 1.71 9.51 16.63
CA SER A 71 2.24 9.00 17.89
C SER A 71 3.63 9.55 18.28
N GLY A 72 4.19 10.50 17.52
CA GLY A 72 5.54 11.07 17.71
C GLY A 72 5.53 12.58 17.91
#